data_AF-R4YV31-F1
#
_entry.id   AF-R4YV31-F1
#
_cell.length_a   1.000
_cell.length_b   1.000
_cell.length_c   1.000
_cell.angle_alpha   90.00
_cell.angle_beta   90.00
_cell.angle_gamma   90.00
#
_symmetry.space_group_name_H-M   'P 1'
#
loop_
_entity.id
_entity.type
_entity.pdbx_description
1 polymer ?
#
loop_
_entity_poly.entity_id
_entity_poly.type
_entity_poly.pdbx_seq_one_letter_code
_entity_poly.pdbx_strand_id
1 'polypeptide(L)'
;MFDIGFLELMVVGILGLLVLGPERLPVAARTVGLFIGKIRRTMSNIQDDLERQVRTDELKEKLKDPYATFLDEEESAAKDNLLQNALAKSAVKEDSEKTDSSKK
;
A
#
# COMPACT_ATOMS: atom_id res chain seq x y z
N MET A 1 -14.78 -0.71 -9.02
CA MET A 1 -15.25 0.33 -9.96
C MET A 1 -14.44 0.30 -11.26
N PHE A 2 -14.28 -0.88 -11.86
CA PHE A 2 -13.63 -1.09 -13.16
C PHE A 2 -14.60 -1.89 -14.04
N ASP A 3 -15.71 -1.26 -14.40
CA ASP A 3 -16.71 -1.84 -15.29
C ASP A 3 -16.37 -1.52 -16.75
N ILE A 4 -15.12 -1.69 -17.18
CA ILE A 4 -14.75 -1.48 -18.59
C ILE A 4 -15.41 -2.56 -19.43
N GLY A 5 -16.54 -2.21 -20.02
CA GLY A 5 -17.28 -3.06 -20.93
C GLY A 5 -16.74 -3.00 -22.35
N PHE A 6 -17.18 -3.92 -23.20
CA PHE A 6 -16.84 -3.92 -24.63
C PHE A 6 -17.20 -2.58 -25.31
N LEU A 7 -18.34 -1.98 -24.94
CA LEU A 7 -18.80 -0.71 -25.48
C LEU A 7 -17.85 0.46 -25.13
N GLU A 8 -17.39 0.55 -23.89
CA GLU A 8 -16.45 1.62 -23.49
C GLU A 8 -15.10 1.46 -24.18
N LEU A 9 -14.61 0.22 -24.33
CA LEU A 9 -13.39 -0.04 -25.09
C LEU A 9 -13.54 0.41 -26.56
N MET A 10 -14.71 0.17 -27.17
CA MET A 10 -15.03 0.63 -28.53
C MET A 10 -15.00 2.16 -28.63
N VAL A 11 -15.63 2.87 -27.68
CA VAL A 11 -15.66 4.33 -27.65
C VAL A 11 -14.26 4.91 -27.48
N VAL A 12 -13.47 4.39 -26.53
CA VAL A 12 -12.08 4.80 -26.34
C VAL A 12 -11.23 4.50 -27.58
N GLY A 13 -11.46 3.37 -28.24
CA GLY A 13 -10.83 3.01 -29.51
C GLY A 13 -11.12 4.05 -30.60
N ILE A 14 -12.39 4.40 -30.83
CA ILE A 14 -12.79 5.43 -31.80
C ILE A 14 -12.15 6.78 -31.45
N LEU A 15 -12.21 7.21 -30.19
CA LEU A 15 -11.62 8.47 -29.75
C LEU A 15 -10.11 8.48 -29.94
N GLY A 16 -9.42 7.38 -29.64
CA GLY A 16 -8.00 7.23 -29.90
C GLY A 16 -7.68 7.36 -31.38
N LEU A 17 -8.47 6.72 -32.25
CA LEU A 17 -8.31 6.84 -33.70
C LEU A 17 -8.57 8.27 -34.20
N LEU A 18 -9.51 9.00 -33.60
CA LEU A 18 -9.80 10.39 -33.98
C LEU A 18 -8.72 11.37 -33.52
N VAL A 19 -8.27 11.25 -32.27
CA VAL A 19 -7.30 12.18 -31.66
C VAL A 19 -5.90 11.96 -32.20
N LEU A 20 -5.45 10.71 -32.23
CA LEU A 20 -4.08 10.35 -32.59
C LEU A 20 -3.97 9.98 -34.08
N GLY A 21 -5.05 9.48 -34.68
CA GLY A 21 -5.08 8.98 -36.05
C GLY A 21 -4.88 7.46 -36.11
N PRO A 22 -5.50 6.78 -37.11
CA PRO A 22 -5.43 5.33 -37.27
C PRO A 22 -4.01 4.81 -37.55
N GLU A 23 -3.15 5.62 -38.15
CA GLU A 23 -1.77 5.22 -38.44
C GLU A 23 -0.85 5.34 -37.22
N ARG A 24 -1.15 6.27 -36.30
CA ARG A 24 -0.24 6.62 -35.20
C ARG A 24 -0.58 5.89 -33.90
N LEU A 25 -1.85 5.56 -33.67
CA LEU A 25 -2.29 4.75 -32.53
C LEU A 25 -1.55 3.41 -32.39
N PRO A 26 -1.43 2.57 -33.44
CA PRO A 26 -0.71 1.29 -33.32
C PRO A 26 0.77 1.50 -33.03
N VAL A 27 1.38 2.57 -33.54
CA VAL A 27 2.78 2.92 -33.26
C VAL A 27 2.95 3.31 -31.79
N ALA A 28 2.06 4.16 -31.25
CA ALA A 28 2.09 4.55 -29.84
C ALA A 28 1.89 3.35 -28.90
N ALA A 29 0.90 2.49 -29.19
CA ALA A 29 0.66 1.27 -28.43
C ALA A 29 1.87 0.33 -28.44
N ARG A 30 2.55 0.19 -29.58
CA ARG A 30 3.81 -0.58 -29.68
C ARG A 30 4.92 0.04 -28.82
N THR A 31 5.11 1.35 -28.88
CA THR A 31 6.15 2.03 -28.09
C THR A 31 5.92 1.85 -26.59
N VAL A 32 4.69 2.08 -26.13
CA VAL A 32 4.30 1.90 -24.73
C VAL A 32 4.44 0.43 -24.32
N GLY A 33 3.98 -0.49 -25.17
CA GLY A 33 4.10 -1.93 -24.94
C GLY A 33 5.56 -2.40 -24.85
N LEU A 34 6.45 -1.90 -25.71
CA LEU A 34 7.88 -2.18 -25.64
C LEU A 34 8.51 -1.61 -24.37
N PHE A 35 8.10 -0.41 -23.94
CA PHE A 35 8.61 0.21 -22.72
C PHE A 35 8.21 -0.59 -21.46
N ILE A 36 6.93 -0.94 -21.35
CA ILE A 36 6.41 -1.79 -20.27
C ILE A 36 7.06 -3.17 -20.32
N GLY A 37 7.22 -3.75 -21.51
CA GLY A 37 7.88 -5.05 -21.71
C GLY A 37 9.34 -5.03 -21.26
N LYS A 38 10.08 -3.95 -21.54
CA LYS A 38 11.45 -3.76 -21.04
C LYS A 38 11.49 -3.71 -19.51
N ILE A 39 10.63 -2.90 -18.89
CA ILE A 39 10.56 -2.80 -17.42
C ILE A 39 10.24 -4.16 -16.80
N ARG A 40 9.23 -4.85 -17.31
CA ARG A 40 8.86 -6.19 -16.84
C ARG A 40 10.03 -7.17 -16.93
N ARG A 41 10.78 -7.13 -18.04
CA ARG A 41 11.93 -8.02 -18.25
C ARG A 41 13.09 -7.69 -17.32
N THR A 42 13.36 -6.41 -17.08
CA THR A 42 14.35 -5.98 -16.09
C THR A 42 13.96 -6.46 -14.69
N MET A 43 12.68 -6.33 -14.30
CA MET A 43 12.19 -6.81 -13.01
C MET A 43 12.31 -8.33 -12.86
N SER A 44 12.02 -9.08 -13.93
CA SER A 44 12.20 -10.54 -13.97
C SER A 44 13.66 -10.92 -13.79
N ASN A 45 14.57 -10.28 -14.54
CA ASN A 45 16.00 -10.57 -14.42
C ASN A 45 16.52 -10.26 -13.01
N ILE A 46 16.07 -9.16 -12.40
CA ILE A 46 16.44 -8.82 -11.01
C ILE A 46 15.92 -9.90 -10.06
N GLN A 47 14.68 -10.37 -10.21
CA GLN A 47 14.16 -11.47 -9.39
C GLN A 47 14.95 -12.76 -9.59
N ASP A 48 15.28 -13.11 -10.83
CA ASP A 48 16.06 -14.31 -11.16
C ASP A 48 17.49 -14.23 -10.59
N ASP A 49 18.14 -13.06 -10.69
CA ASP A 49 19.47 -12.81 -10.14
C ASP A 49 19.46 -12.74 -8.62
N LEU A 50 18.40 -12.20 -8.02
CA LEU A 50 18.16 -12.24 -6.57
C LEU A 50 17.93 -13.68 -6.12
N GLU A 51 17.05 -14.45 -6.75
CA GLU A 51 16.78 -15.85 -6.35
C GLU A 51 18.04 -16.72 -6.44
N ARG A 52 18.91 -16.46 -7.43
CA ARG A 52 20.22 -17.11 -7.54
C ARG A 52 21.21 -16.69 -6.45
N GLN A 53 21.10 -15.48 -5.92
CA GLN A 53 21.95 -14.95 -4.83
C GLN A 53 21.36 -15.18 -3.42
N VAL A 54 20.04 -15.30 -3.30
CA VAL A 54 19.23 -15.51 -2.07
C VAL A 54 19.23 -16.97 -1.62
N ARG A 55 20.20 -17.76 -2.08
CA ARG A 55 20.63 -18.97 -1.38
C ARG A 55 21.46 -18.67 -0.13
N THR A 56 21.70 -17.39 0.16
CA THR A 56 22.30 -16.89 1.40
C THR A 56 21.34 -15.85 2.02
N ASP A 57 21.04 -16.00 3.31
CA ASP A 57 19.86 -15.53 4.04
C ASP A 57 19.63 -14.00 4.19
N GLU A 58 20.15 -13.15 3.30
CA GLU A 58 20.31 -11.71 3.58
C GLU A 58 19.15 -10.81 3.10
N LEU A 59 18.28 -11.31 2.20
CA LEU A 59 17.22 -10.48 1.60
C LEU A 59 15.93 -10.45 2.43
N LYS A 60 15.72 -11.45 3.30
CA LYS A 60 14.59 -11.52 4.24
C LYS A 60 14.66 -10.42 5.30
N GLU A 61 15.85 -9.90 5.58
CA GLU A 61 16.09 -8.82 6.53
C GLU A 61 15.75 -7.44 5.92
N LYS A 62 16.16 -7.19 4.66
CA LYS A 62 15.94 -5.89 4.01
C LYS A 62 14.51 -5.62 3.52
N LEU A 63 13.73 -6.66 3.24
CA LEU A 63 12.29 -6.50 2.93
C LEU A 63 11.41 -6.44 4.18
N LYS A 64 11.93 -6.83 5.34
CA LYS A 64 11.24 -6.67 6.62
C LYS A 64 11.20 -5.21 7.04
N ASP A 65 12.24 -4.42 6.73
CA ASP A 65 12.34 -3.02 7.17
C ASP A 65 11.27 -2.05 6.61
N PRO A 66 10.86 -2.10 5.34
CA PRO A 66 9.83 -1.19 4.84
C PRO A 66 8.46 -1.47 5.45
N TYR A 67 8.07 -2.74 5.61
CA TYR A 67 6.77 -3.10 6.19
C TYR A 67 6.77 -3.08 7.72
N ALA A 68 7.90 -3.39 8.38
CA ALA A 68 8.02 -3.31 9.83
C ALA A 68 7.95 -1.87 10.32
N THR A 69 8.62 -0.92 9.66
CA THR A 69 8.60 0.50 10.06
C THR A 69 7.17 1.08 10.09
N PHE A 70 6.33 0.75 9.11
CA PHE A 70 4.94 1.24 9.09
C PHE A 70 4.02 0.55 10.10
N LEU A 71 4.29 -0.73 10.43
CA LEU A 71 3.49 -1.48 11.42
C LEU A 71 3.90 -1.14 12.86
N ASP A 72 5.19 -0.89 13.09
CA ASP A 72 5.74 -0.56 14.40
C ASP A 72 5.36 0.88 14.84
N GLU A 73 5.28 1.84 13.91
CA GLU A 73 4.80 3.20 14.20
C GLU A 73 3.31 3.22 14.62
N GLU A 74 2.46 2.43 13.97
CA GLU A 74 1.03 2.35 14.30
C GLU A 74 0.80 1.64 15.65
N GLU A 75 1.55 0.55 15.91
CA GLU A 75 1.45 -0.20 17.17
C GLU A 75 1.98 0.62 18.37
N SER A 76 3.07 1.38 18.19
CA SER A 76 3.62 2.23 19.26
C SER A 76 2.68 3.39 19.59
N ALA A 77 2.13 4.07 18.57
CA ALA A 77 1.19 5.17 18.78
C ALA A 77 -0.12 4.70 19.46
N ALA A 78 -0.61 3.50 19.11
CA ALA A 78 -1.80 2.92 19.75
C ALA A 78 -1.55 2.54 21.22
N LYS A 79 -0.38 1.98 21.54
CA LYS A 79 0.00 1.63 22.92
C LYS A 79 0.19 2.85 23.80
N ASP A 80 0.81 3.91 23.30
CA ASP A 80 1.04 5.14 24.07
C ASP A 80 -0.26 5.86 24.44
N ASN A 81 -1.22 5.89 23.51
CA ASN A 81 -2.56 6.44 23.76
C ASN A 81 -3.37 5.57 24.75
N LEU A 82 -3.25 4.24 24.67
CA LEU A 82 -3.92 3.33 25.58
C LEU A 82 -3.36 3.45 27.01
N LEU A 83 -2.04 3.58 27.14
CA LEU A 83 -1.38 3.80 28.43
C LEU A 83 -1.72 5.18 29.01
N GLN A 84 -1.70 6.25 28.21
CA GLN A 84 -2.15 7.58 28.67
C GLN A 84 -3.60 7.56 29.11
N ASN A 85 -4.49 6.91 28.37
CA ASN A 85 -5.90 6.82 28.73
C ASN A 85 -6.12 5.91 29.95
N ALA A 86 -5.36 4.83 30.09
CA ALA A 86 -5.39 3.98 31.29
C ALA A 86 -4.88 4.73 32.54
N LEU A 87 -3.81 5.53 32.41
CA LEU A 87 -3.27 6.37 33.47
C LEU A 87 -4.22 7.53 33.82
N ALA A 88 -4.79 8.19 32.81
CA ALA A 88 -5.81 9.23 33.00
C ALA A 88 -7.09 8.66 33.64
N LYS A 89 -7.52 7.45 33.24
CA LYS A 89 -8.67 6.75 33.83
C LYS A 89 -8.38 6.25 35.24
N SER A 90 -7.12 6.02 35.59
CA SER A 90 -6.68 5.70 36.96
C SER A 90 -6.75 6.93 37.86
N ALA A 91 -6.38 8.11 37.34
CA ALA A 91 -6.52 9.38 38.07
C ALA A 91 -7.99 9.84 38.22
N VAL A 92 -8.86 9.53 37.25
CA VAL A 92 -10.30 9.86 37.31
C VAL A 92 -11.08 8.92 38.26
N LYS A 93 -10.55 7.71 38.53
CA LYS A 93 -11.23 6.73 39.41
C LYS A 93 -11.14 7.07 40.91
N GLU A 94 -10.23 7.94 41.33
CA GLU A 94 -10.11 8.31 42.75
C GLU A 94 -11.22 9.26 43.26
N ASP A 95 -11.93 9.96 42.38
CA ASP A 95 -12.88 11.02 42.82
C ASP A 95 -14.37 10.62 42.74
N SER A 96 -14.70 9.39 42.31
CA SER A 96 -16.10 8.92 42.23
C SER A 96 -16.53 7.94 43.32
N GLU A 97 -15.65 7.55 44.25
CA GLU A 97 -15.99 6.61 45.34
C GLU A 97 -16.08 7.30 46.72
N LYS A 98 -16.14 8.64 46.79
CA LYS A 98 -16.27 9.37 48.07
C LYS A 98 -17.66 9.91 48.42
N THR A 99 -18.70 9.71 47.60
CA THR A 99 -20.04 10.29 47.88
C THR A 99 -21.16 9.29 48.18
N ASP A 100 -20.89 8.09 48.72
CA ASP A 100 -21.99 7.24 49.22
C ASP A 100 -21.77 6.51 50.56
N SER A 101 -20.82 6.94 51.41
CA SER A 101 -20.71 6.39 52.78
C SER A 101 -20.91 7.40 53.91
N SER A 102 -21.33 8.63 53.60
CA SER A 102 -21.68 9.62 54.64
C SER A 102 -23.07 10.21 54.45
N LYS A 103 -24.10 9.36 54.55
CA LYS A 103 -25.40 9.86 55.01
C LYS A 103 -26.26 8.76 55.66
N LYS A 104 -26.09 8.71 56.99
CA LYS A 104 -27.14 8.56 58.00
C LYS A 104 -27.74 7.18 58.24
#